data_AF-Q8IDD7-F1
#
_entry.id   AF-Q8IDD7-F1
#
_cell.length_a   1.000
_cell.length_b   1.000
_cell.length_c   1.000
_cell.angle_alpha   90.00
_cell.angle_beta   90.00
_cell.angle_gamma   90.00
#
_symmetry.space_group_name_H-M   'P 1'
#
loop_
_entity.id
_entity.type
_entity.pdbx_description
1 polymer ?
#
loop_
_entity_poly.entity_id
_entity_poly.type
_entity_poly.pdbx_seq_one_letter_code
_entity_poly.pdbx_strand_id
1 'polypeptide(L)'
;MSIFKIPGLYSKIYGSIFRRKFSGPSPLYKTPLRHIWAIFFYIDIFILYILVFSFFFSIIVRNECAEIFSTVFFTTINIIFSFLIDFFFLLIKDEEVVSEDEIIVSTCLTILLCIVKIFLNLYSIYFCINVYGHIVESKERHIKETCASYMGKGLLLHYSVINCFSLVETYIESFLTLISIISFKAQVQSYQIII
;
A
#
# COMPACT_ATOMS: atom_id res chain seq x y z
N MET A 1 14.56 -13.09 2.06
CA MET A 1 14.42 -14.54 1.78
C MET A 1 13.21 -14.68 0.86
N SER A 2 13.39 -14.94 -0.43
CA SER A 2 12.31 -14.82 -1.42
C SER A 2 11.30 -15.97 -1.29
N ILE A 3 10.01 -15.65 -1.39
CA ILE A 3 8.91 -16.62 -1.32
C ILE A 3 8.91 -17.58 -2.52
N PHE A 4 9.71 -17.32 -3.55
CA PHE A 4 10.07 -18.29 -4.60
C PHE A 4 10.69 -19.59 -4.08
N LYS A 5 11.18 -19.62 -2.83
CA LYS A 5 11.67 -20.85 -2.20
C LYS A 5 10.58 -21.70 -1.54
N ILE A 6 9.32 -21.26 -1.49
CA ILE A 6 8.21 -22.08 -0.98
C ILE A 6 7.54 -22.77 -2.17
N PRO A 7 7.80 -24.07 -2.42
CA PRO A 7 7.25 -24.76 -3.57
C PRO A 7 5.73 -24.88 -3.41
N GLY A 8 4.97 -24.37 -4.39
CA GLY A 8 3.53 -24.62 -4.51
C GLY A 8 2.57 -23.57 -3.93
N LEU A 9 3.04 -22.56 -3.19
CA LEU A 9 2.15 -21.48 -2.72
C LEU A 9 1.72 -20.58 -3.89
N TYR A 10 2.67 -20.18 -4.72
CA TYR A 10 2.43 -19.41 -5.94
C TYR A 10 1.45 -20.11 -6.89
N SER A 11 1.68 -21.40 -7.19
CA SER A 11 0.82 -22.15 -8.09
C SER A 11 -0.60 -22.36 -7.55
N LYS A 12 -0.77 -22.45 -6.22
CA LYS A 12 -2.11 -22.56 -5.60
C LYS A 12 -2.89 -21.26 -5.68
N ILE A 13 -2.25 -20.13 -5.38
CA ILE A 13 -2.89 -18.81 -5.48
C ILE A 13 -3.21 -18.51 -6.94
N TYR A 14 -2.22 -18.68 -7.83
CA TYR A 14 -2.39 -18.49 -9.27
C TYR A 14 -3.50 -19.37 -9.85
N GLY A 15 -3.47 -20.67 -9.57
CA GLY A 15 -4.49 -21.60 -10.05
C GLY A 15 -5.90 -21.34 -9.49
N SER A 16 -6.02 -20.61 -8.37
CA SER A 16 -7.31 -20.18 -7.83
C SER A 16 -7.86 -18.94 -8.54
N ILE A 17 -6.99 -18.04 -8.98
CA ILE A 17 -7.37 -16.76 -9.59
C ILE A 17 -7.50 -16.89 -11.13
N PHE A 18 -6.59 -17.62 -11.77
CA PHE A 18 -6.40 -17.64 -13.22
C PHE A 18 -6.67 -19.03 -13.82
N ARG A 19 -7.77 -19.67 -13.41
CA ARG A 19 -8.07 -21.10 -13.67
C ARG A 19 -8.33 -21.49 -15.14
N ARG A 20 -7.89 -20.72 -16.13
CA ARG A 20 -8.00 -21.08 -17.56
C ARG A 20 -6.74 -20.73 -18.33
N LYS A 21 -5.86 -21.72 -18.50
CA LYS A 21 -4.92 -21.74 -19.64
C LYS A 21 -5.75 -21.89 -20.92
N PHE A 22 -6.03 -20.78 -21.61
CA PHE A 22 -6.59 -20.82 -22.95
C PHE A 22 -5.49 -21.13 -23.97
N SER A 23 -5.66 -22.23 -24.69
CA SER A 23 -4.75 -22.77 -25.70
C SER A 23 -4.95 -22.09 -27.07
N GLY A 24 -4.70 -20.78 -27.15
CA GLY A 24 -4.73 -20.02 -28.41
C GLY A 24 -3.56 -19.03 -28.48
N PRO A 25 -3.14 -18.58 -29.68
CA PRO A 25 -2.07 -17.60 -29.82
C PRO A 25 -2.62 -16.22 -29.43
N SER A 26 -2.66 -15.93 -28.13
CA SER A 26 -3.02 -14.59 -27.64
C SER A 26 -1.83 -13.64 -27.85
N PRO A 27 -2.07 -12.40 -28.32
CA PRO A 27 -1.00 -11.41 -28.48
C PRO A 27 -0.27 -11.18 -27.15
N LEU A 28 1.05 -11.26 -27.21
CA LEU A 28 1.97 -11.12 -26.08
C LEU A 28 2.16 -9.63 -25.73
N TYR A 29 1.52 -9.15 -24.66
CA TYR A 29 1.69 -7.77 -24.21
C TYR A 29 2.75 -7.63 -23.12
N LYS A 30 3.63 -6.63 -23.25
CA LYS A 30 4.58 -6.24 -22.18
C LYS A 30 3.99 -5.10 -21.37
N THR A 31 3.69 -5.34 -20.09
CA THR A 31 3.13 -4.29 -19.22
C THR A 31 4.23 -3.42 -18.60
N PRO A 32 4.22 -2.08 -18.77
CA PRO A 32 5.20 -1.17 -18.13
C PRO A 32 5.08 -1.14 -16.59
N LEU A 33 3.96 -1.62 -16.04
CA LEU A 33 3.68 -1.78 -14.61
C LEU A 33 4.79 -2.53 -13.84
N ARG A 34 5.52 -3.44 -14.51
CA ARG A 34 6.52 -4.33 -13.90
C ARG A 34 7.60 -3.62 -13.09
N HIS A 35 8.10 -2.49 -13.58
CA HIS A 35 9.16 -1.74 -12.91
C HIS A 35 8.60 -0.81 -11.84
N ILE A 36 7.41 -0.29 -12.08
CA ILE A 36 6.69 0.64 -11.20
C ILE A 36 6.42 -0.04 -9.85
N TRP A 37 5.86 -1.26 -9.86
CA TRP A 37 5.57 -2.01 -8.62
C TRP A 37 6.79 -2.36 -7.79
N ALA A 38 7.94 -2.62 -8.43
CA ALA A 38 9.16 -2.90 -7.68
C ALA A 38 9.65 -1.65 -6.94
N ILE A 39 9.53 -0.46 -7.55
CA ILE A 39 9.93 0.79 -6.92
C ILE A 39 9.07 1.04 -5.67
N PHE A 40 7.74 0.92 -5.79
CA PHE A 40 6.83 1.11 -4.66
C PHE A 40 7.03 0.09 -3.55
N PHE A 41 7.22 -1.18 -3.88
CA PHE A 41 7.57 -2.19 -2.88
C PHE A 41 8.83 -1.85 -2.05
N TYR A 42 9.86 -1.25 -2.67
CA TYR A 42 11.04 -0.78 -1.93
C TYR A 42 10.76 0.47 -1.09
N ILE A 43 9.89 1.37 -1.56
CA ILE A 43 9.44 2.53 -0.79
C ILE A 43 8.66 2.06 0.45
N ASP A 44 7.72 1.12 0.30
CA ASP A 44 7.00 0.49 1.41
C ASP A 44 7.94 -0.15 2.44
N ILE A 45 8.98 -0.88 2.00
CA ILE A 45 10.01 -1.44 2.91
C ILE A 45 10.69 -0.32 3.70
N PHE A 46 11.03 0.80 3.04
CA PHE A 46 11.67 1.93 3.69
C PHE A 46 10.75 2.60 4.73
N ILE A 47 9.46 2.80 4.40
CA ILE A 47 8.45 3.31 5.33
C ILE A 47 8.29 2.36 6.52
N LEU A 48 8.22 1.05 6.26
CA LEU A 48 8.10 0.03 7.30
C LEU A 48 9.30 0.04 8.26
N TYR A 49 10.51 0.29 7.75
CA TYR A 49 11.69 0.44 8.59
C TYR A 49 11.59 1.65 9.55
N ILE A 50 11.15 2.80 9.02
CA ILE A 50 10.90 4.00 9.83
C ILE A 50 9.82 3.70 10.88
N LEU A 51 8.74 3.03 10.47
CA LEU A 51 7.65 2.65 11.38
C LEU A 51 8.14 1.77 12.52
N VAL A 52 8.93 0.73 12.24
CA VAL A 52 9.46 -0.18 13.27
C VAL A 52 10.30 0.57 14.29
N PHE A 53 11.18 1.47 13.84
CA PHE A 53 11.98 2.31 14.75
C PHE A 53 11.08 3.22 15.61
N SER A 54 10.07 3.82 14.98
CA SER A 54 9.09 4.70 15.64
C SER A 54 8.25 3.96 16.66
N PHE A 55 7.91 2.71 16.37
CA PHE A 55 7.13 1.83 17.25
C PHE A 55 7.91 1.52 18.54
N PHE A 56 9.22 1.22 18.44
CA PHE A 56 10.07 1.03 19.62
C PHE A 56 10.12 2.28 20.51
N PHE A 57 10.26 3.46 19.91
CA PHE A 57 10.21 4.71 20.66
C PHE A 57 8.83 4.92 21.33
N SER A 58 7.76 4.55 20.62
CA SER A 58 6.39 4.66 21.12
C SER A 58 6.13 3.74 22.31
N ILE A 59 6.74 2.56 22.36
CA ILE A 59 6.63 1.65 23.51
C ILE A 59 7.25 2.30 24.77
N ILE A 60 8.40 2.97 24.63
CA ILE A 60 9.07 3.65 25.74
C ILE A 60 8.16 4.77 26.29
N VAL A 61 7.53 5.51 25.39
CA VAL A 61 6.64 6.64 25.73
C VAL A 61 5.22 6.21 26.10
N ARG A 62 4.85 4.94 25.90
CA ARG A 62 3.48 4.44 26.16
C ARG A 62 3.01 4.70 27.58
N ASN A 63 3.93 4.64 28.55
CA ASN A 63 3.62 4.91 29.95
C ASN A 63 3.27 6.38 30.21
N GLU A 64 3.72 7.29 29.33
CA GLU A 64 3.39 8.70 29.39
C GLU A 64 2.03 8.95 28.74
N CYS A 65 1.82 8.50 27.50
CA CYS A 65 0.56 8.81 26.80
C CYS A 65 -0.02 7.59 26.06
N ALA A 66 -0.95 6.91 26.72
CA ALA A 66 -1.66 5.76 26.16
C ALA A 66 -2.52 6.12 24.94
N GLU A 67 -3.08 7.34 24.88
CA GLU A 67 -3.96 7.79 23.80
C GLU A 67 -3.28 7.74 22.42
N ILE A 68 -1.98 8.05 22.36
CA ILE A 68 -1.20 8.03 21.11
C ILE A 68 -1.08 6.61 20.54
N PHE A 69 -1.18 5.58 21.38
CA PHE A 69 -1.03 4.19 20.94
C PHE A 69 -2.12 3.76 19.96
N SER A 70 -3.31 4.36 20.04
CA SER A 70 -4.38 4.14 19.06
C SER A 70 -3.94 4.57 17.66
N THR A 71 -3.33 5.76 17.55
CA THR A 71 -2.75 6.29 16.31
C THR A 71 -1.60 5.45 15.79
N VAL A 72 -0.71 4.99 16.69
CA VAL A 72 0.41 4.09 16.35
C VAL A 72 -0.11 2.80 15.74
N PHE A 73 -1.09 2.17 16.39
CA PHE A 73 -1.68 0.91 15.95
C PHE A 73 -2.37 1.07 14.58
N PHE A 74 -3.17 2.12 14.42
CA PHE A 74 -3.90 2.36 13.18
C PHE A 74 -2.95 2.65 12.00
N THR A 75 -1.92 3.47 12.23
CA THR A 75 -0.87 3.75 11.24
C THR A 75 -0.12 2.47 10.86
N THR A 76 0.15 1.61 11.84
CA THR A 76 0.81 0.32 11.61
C THR A 76 -0.01 -0.60 10.71
N ILE A 77 -1.31 -0.73 10.99
CA ILE A 77 -2.21 -1.52 10.14
C ILE A 77 -2.23 -0.97 8.72
N ASN A 78 -2.37 0.34 8.57
CA ASN A 78 -2.43 1.00 7.27
C ASN A 78 -1.17 0.69 6.42
N ILE A 79 0.03 0.88 6.99
CA ILE A 79 1.30 0.63 6.30
C ILE A 79 1.49 -0.87 5.98
N ILE A 80 1.16 -1.77 6.90
CA ILE A 80 1.23 -3.21 6.64
C ILE A 80 0.29 -3.59 5.49
N PHE A 81 -0.91 -3.01 5.45
CA PHE A 81 -1.87 -3.27 4.39
C PHE A 81 -1.37 -2.75 3.04
N SER A 82 -0.82 -1.53 3.00
CA SER A 82 -0.13 -0.98 1.83
C SER A 82 0.98 -1.91 1.32
N PHE A 83 1.88 -2.33 2.21
CA PHE A 83 2.95 -3.28 1.90
C PHE A 83 2.42 -4.60 1.33
N LEU A 84 1.34 -5.14 1.90
CA LEU A 84 0.75 -6.39 1.42
C LEU A 84 0.14 -6.27 0.03
N ILE A 85 -0.46 -5.12 -0.31
CA ILE A 85 -1.00 -4.85 -1.64
C ILE A 85 0.15 -4.83 -2.66
N ASP A 86 1.19 -4.04 -2.41
CA ASP A 86 2.31 -3.88 -3.33
C ASP A 86 3.09 -5.19 -3.48
N PHE A 87 3.22 -5.95 -2.38
CA PHE A 87 3.77 -7.29 -2.38
C PHE A 87 2.93 -8.25 -3.25
N PHE A 88 1.60 -8.19 -3.18
CA PHE A 88 0.72 -9.00 -4.04
C PHE A 88 0.91 -8.68 -5.53
N PHE A 89 1.01 -7.40 -5.90
CA PHE A 89 1.30 -7.01 -7.29
C PHE A 89 2.70 -7.42 -7.73
N LEU A 90 3.69 -7.36 -6.84
CA LEU A 90 5.03 -7.85 -7.12
C LEU A 90 5.03 -9.36 -7.39
N LEU A 91 4.16 -10.15 -6.76
CA LEU A 91 4.07 -11.60 -7.00
C LEU A 91 3.47 -11.96 -8.36
N ILE A 92 2.57 -11.13 -8.91
CA ILE A 92 1.92 -11.38 -10.21
C ILE A 92 2.92 -11.12 -11.38
N LYS A 93 4.02 -10.43 -11.11
CA LYS A 93 5.01 -9.90 -12.06
C LYS A 93 5.73 -10.90 -12.99
N ASP A 94 5.69 -12.20 -12.72
CA ASP A 94 6.64 -13.15 -13.32
C ASP A 94 6.20 -13.81 -14.63
N GLU A 95 5.05 -13.42 -15.18
CA GLU A 95 4.61 -13.96 -16.47
C GLU A 95 4.96 -13.01 -17.63
N GLU A 96 5.80 -13.48 -18.55
CA GLU A 96 6.17 -12.75 -19.78
C GLU A 96 4.99 -12.63 -20.77
N VAL A 97 3.91 -13.37 -20.53
CA VAL A 97 2.79 -13.59 -21.43
C VAL A 97 1.52 -13.68 -20.60
N VAL A 98 0.57 -12.80 -20.83
CA VAL A 98 -0.70 -12.78 -20.10
C VAL A 98 -1.83 -12.66 -21.12
N SER A 99 -2.93 -13.40 -20.91
CA SER A 99 -4.11 -13.33 -21.77
C SER A 99 -4.88 -12.01 -21.58
N GLU A 100 -5.69 -11.61 -22.56
CA GLU A 100 -6.48 -10.37 -22.47
C GLU A 100 -7.41 -10.35 -21.24
N ASP A 101 -8.09 -11.47 -20.97
CA ASP A 101 -8.96 -11.65 -19.80
C ASP A 101 -8.21 -11.44 -18.48
N GLU A 102 -7.01 -12.01 -18.36
CA GLU A 102 -6.16 -11.88 -17.17
C GLU A 102 -5.70 -10.43 -16.98
N ILE A 103 -5.40 -9.71 -18.06
CA ILE A 103 -5.02 -8.30 -17.99
C ILE A 103 -6.20 -7.44 -17.55
N ILE A 104 -7.41 -7.70 -18.04
CA ILE A 104 -8.63 -7.00 -17.62
C ILE A 104 -8.87 -7.24 -16.12
N VAL A 105 -8.84 -8.49 -15.67
CA VAL A 105 -9.05 -8.84 -14.25
C VAL A 105 -7.97 -8.21 -13.37
N SER A 106 -6.70 -8.29 -13.77
CA SER A 106 -5.59 -7.66 -13.04
C SER A 106 -5.77 -6.16 -12.96
N THR A 107 -6.16 -5.50 -14.05
CA THR A 107 -6.38 -4.05 -14.11
C THR A 107 -7.52 -3.63 -13.18
N CYS A 108 -8.65 -4.33 -13.22
CA CYS A 108 -9.78 -4.08 -12.32
C CYS A 108 -9.38 -4.26 -10.85
N LEU A 109 -8.63 -5.32 -10.54
CA LEU A 109 -8.12 -5.58 -9.19
C LEU A 109 -7.16 -4.48 -8.73
N THR A 110 -6.25 -4.03 -9.60
CA THR A 110 -5.35 -2.90 -9.32
C THR A 110 -6.11 -1.63 -9.02
N ILE A 111 -7.06 -1.24 -9.85
CA ILE A 111 -7.88 -0.05 -9.62
C ILE A 111 -8.60 -0.16 -8.27
N LEU A 112 -9.22 -1.31 -7.98
CA LEU A 112 -9.91 -1.54 -6.72
C LEU A 112 -8.97 -1.41 -5.51
N LEU A 113 -7.79 -2.03 -5.56
CA LEU A 113 -6.83 -1.98 -4.46
C LEU A 113 -6.23 -0.59 -4.28
N CYS A 114 -5.94 0.15 -5.35
CA CYS A 114 -5.51 1.55 -5.24
C CYS A 114 -6.60 2.42 -4.57
N ILE A 115 -7.88 2.22 -4.93
CA ILE A 115 -9.01 2.93 -4.29
C ILE A 115 -9.06 2.62 -2.79
N VAL A 116 -8.95 1.34 -2.41
CA VAL A 116 -8.91 0.94 -1.00
C VAL A 116 -7.72 1.57 -0.27
N LYS A 117 -6.53 1.58 -0.88
CA LYS A 117 -5.30 2.19 -0.33
C LYS A 117 -5.49 3.69 -0.10
N ILE A 118 -6.13 4.41 -1.02
CA ILE A 118 -6.48 5.84 -0.86
C ILE A 118 -7.40 6.04 0.34
N PHE A 119 -8.50 5.27 0.44
CA PHE A 119 -9.45 5.41 1.54
C PHE A 119 -8.84 5.12 2.90
N LEU A 120 -8.00 4.09 3.00
CA LEU A 120 -7.30 3.75 4.25
C LEU A 120 -6.35 4.87 4.68
N ASN A 121 -5.55 5.40 3.76
CA ASN A 121 -4.64 6.52 4.04
C ASN A 121 -5.39 7.78 4.50
N LEU A 122 -6.47 8.16 3.81
CA LEU A 122 -7.29 9.31 4.20
C LEU A 122 -7.92 9.11 5.58
N TYR A 123 -8.43 7.90 5.85
CA TYR A 123 -9.01 7.58 7.15
C TYR A 123 -7.96 7.58 8.26
N SER A 124 -6.73 7.07 8.01
CA SER A 124 -5.61 7.15 8.95
C SER A 124 -5.25 8.59 9.31
N ILE A 125 -5.15 9.47 8.31
CA ILE A 125 -4.84 10.89 8.53
C ILE A 125 -5.96 11.56 9.33
N TYR A 126 -7.22 11.32 8.95
CA TYR A 126 -8.38 11.83 9.68
C TYR A 126 -8.39 11.38 11.14
N PHE A 127 -8.10 10.09 11.38
CA PHE A 127 -7.99 9.54 12.72
C PHE A 127 -6.88 10.21 13.53
N CYS A 128 -5.68 10.39 12.95
CA CYS A 128 -4.58 11.11 13.60
C CYS A 128 -4.97 12.52 14.03
N ILE A 129 -5.65 13.27 13.15
CA ILE A 129 -6.08 14.65 13.41
C ILE A 129 -7.10 14.68 14.54
N ASN A 130 -8.06 13.75 14.55
CA ASN A 130 -9.05 13.66 15.62
C ASN A 130 -8.42 13.36 16.99
N VAL A 131 -7.48 12.42 17.05
CA VAL A 131 -6.74 12.11 18.29
C VAL A 131 -5.91 13.31 18.75
N TYR A 132 -5.27 14.01 17.80
CA TYR A 132 -4.53 15.23 18.11
C TYR A 132 -5.46 16.32 18.68
N GLY A 133 -6.61 16.55 18.07
CA GLY A 133 -7.64 17.48 18.57
C GLY A 133 -8.13 17.11 19.97
N HIS A 134 -8.43 15.82 20.19
CA HIS A 134 -8.84 15.31 21.49
C HIS A 134 -7.79 15.59 22.58
N ILE A 135 -6.50 15.37 22.30
CA ILE A 135 -5.42 15.63 23.26
C ILE A 135 -5.26 17.12 23.56
N VAL A 136 -5.39 17.98 22.55
CA VAL A 136 -5.25 19.44 22.71
C VAL A 136 -6.43 20.05 23.48
N GLU A 137 -7.65 19.57 23.22
CA GLU A 137 -8.88 20.11 23.81
C GLU A 137 -9.31 19.41 25.10
N SER A 138 -8.62 18.32 25.49
CA SER A 138 -8.99 17.54 26.66
C SER A 138 -8.98 18.40 27.94
N LYS A 139 -10.10 18.31 28.68
CA LYS A 139 -10.22 18.87 30.03
C LYS A 139 -9.68 17.91 31.09
N GLU A 140 -9.35 16.68 30.73
CA GLU A 140 -8.83 15.69 31.66
C GLU A 140 -7.39 16.00 32.01
N ARG A 141 -7.15 16.23 33.31
CA ARG A 141 -5.84 16.61 33.83
C ARG A 141 -4.75 15.61 33.46
N HIS A 142 -5.06 14.31 33.51
CA HIS A 142 -4.13 13.24 33.15
C HIS A 142 -3.67 13.37 31.69
N ILE A 143 -4.60 13.45 30.73
CA ILE A 143 -4.27 13.61 29.31
C ILE A 143 -3.47 14.90 29.08
N LYS A 144 -3.88 16.00 29.70
CA LYS A 144 -3.18 17.27 29.55
C LYS A 144 -1.76 17.26 30.13
N GLU A 145 -1.54 16.60 31.25
CA GLU A 145 -0.22 16.53 31.89
C GLU A 145 0.72 15.57 31.14
N THR A 146 0.20 14.44 30.65
CA THR A 146 1.06 13.39 30.12
C THR A 146 1.16 13.38 28.59
N CYS A 147 0.07 13.69 27.88
CA CYS A 147 0.01 13.69 26.43
C CYS A 147 0.32 15.04 25.78
N ALA A 148 0.14 16.16 26.50
CA ALA A 148 0.47 17.48 25.95
C ALA A 148 1.97 17.83 26.02
N SER A 149 2.80 16.88 26.49
CA SER A 149 4.26 16.99 26.47
C SER A 149 4.78 17.18 25.04
N TYR A 150 5.96 17.79 24.90
CA TYR A 150 6.62 17.94 23.60
C TYR A 150 6.85 16.58 22.92
N MET A 151 7.10 15.53 23.71
CA MET A 151 7.30 14.17 23.22
C MET A 151 6.00 13.58 22.65
N GLY A 152 4.87 13.71 23.35
CA GLY A 152 3.59 13.22 22.85
C GLY A 152 3.14 13.91 21.56
N LYS A 153 3.23 15.25 21.51
CA LYS A 153 2.94 16.02 20.30
C LYS A 153 3.89 15.70 19.15
N GLY A 154 5.18 15.56 19.44
CA GLY A 154 6.19 15.18 18.45
C GLY A 154 5.91 13.81 17.85
N LEU A 155 5.51 12.85 18.67
CA LEU A 155 5.17 11.50 18.22
C LEU A 155 3.93 11.49 17.31
N LEU A 156 2.87 12.22 17.67
CA LEU A 156 1.68 12.36 16.83
C LEU A 156 1.98 13.04 15.48
N LEU A 157 2.80 14.08 15.50
CA LEU A 157 3.26 14.74 14.28
C LEU A 157 4.04 13.77 13.40
N HIS A 158 4.94 12.99 14.00
CA HIS A 158 5.72 11.98 13.29
C HIS A 158 4.84 10.92 12.60
N TYR A 159 3.84 10.36 13.30
CA TYR A 159 2.89 9.42 12.69
C TYR A 159 1.99 10.07 11.63
N SER A 160 1.65 11.35 11.80
CA SER A 160 0.91 12.10 10.77
C SER A 160 1.74 12.26 9.50
N VAL A 161 3.04 12.59 9.63
CA VAL A 161 3.98 12.69 8.50
C VAL A 161 4.11 11.35 7.78
N ILE A 162 4.23 10.24 8.51
CA ILE A 162 4.29 8.89 7.93
C ILE A 162 3.03 8.60 7.08
N ASN A 163 1.84 8.85 7.61
CA ASN A 163 0.60 8.63 6.86
C ASN A 163 0.47 9.55 5.64
N CYS A 164 0.91 10.81 5.73
CA CYS A 164 0.97 11.71 4.58
C CYS A 164 1.91 11.18 3.50
N PHE A 165 3.06 10.63 3.87
CA PHE A 165 4.00 10.04 2.91
C PHE A 165 3.39 8.83 2.19
N SER A 166 2.71 7.93 2.92
CA SER A 166 2.00 6.79 2.30
C SER A 166 0.83 7.22 1.40
N LEU A 167 0.14 8.32 1.73
CA LEU A 167 -0.87 8.90 0.83
C LEU A 167 -0.24 9.42 -0.47
N VAL A 168 0.88 10.14 -0.38
CA VAL A 168 1.59 10.67 -1.56
C VAL A 168 2.09 9.53 -2.45
N GLU A 169 2.67 8.49 -1.85
CA GLU A 169 3.08 7.28 -2.56
C GLU A 169 1.89 6.66 -3.31
N THR A 170 0.79 6.41 -2.62
CA THR A 170 -0.43 5.83 -3.18
C THR A 170 -0.99 6.68 -4.32
N TYR A 171 -0.90 8.00 -4.20
CA TYR A 171 -1.32 8.91 -5.25
C TYR A 171 -0.46 8.76 -6.51
N ILE A 172 0.86 8.72 -6.36
CA ILE A 172 1.80 8.52 -7.48
C ILE A 172 1.57 7.14 -8.12
N GLU A 173 1.38 6.09 -7.30
CA GLU A 173 1.08 4.74 -7.74
C GLU A 173 -0.22 4.67 -8.56
N SER A 174 -1.29 5.28 -8.05
CA SER A 174 -2.58 5.36 -8.74
C SER A 174 -2.48 6.08 -10.07
N PHE A 175 -1.74 7.19 -10.10
CA PHE A 175 -1.50 7.96 -11.32
C PHE A 175 -0.71 7.17 -12.37
N LEU A 176 0.38 6.52 -11.95
CA LEU A 176 1.21 5.69 -12.83
C LEU A 176 0.47 4.45 -13.33
N THR A 177 -0.39 3.86 -12.49
CA THR A 177 -1.28 2.77 -12.87
C THR A 177 -2.24 3.23 -13.98
N LEU A 178 -2.87 4.40 -13.82
CA LEU A 178 -3.77 4.96 -14.83
C LEU A 178 -3.06 5.22 -16.16
N ILE A 179 -1.85 5.81 -16.14
CA ILE A 179 -1.03 5.98 -17.35
C ILE A 179 -0.70 4.64 -18.00
N SER A 180 -0.37 3.63 -17.19
CA SER A 180 -0.02 2.31 -17.70
C SER A 180 -1.21 1.63 -18.38
N ILE A 181 -2.42 1.80 -17.85
CA ILE A 181 -3.66 1.28 -18.46
C ILE A 181 -3.94 1.97 -19.81
N ILE A 182 -3.79 3.29 -19.88
CA ILE A 182 -3.95 4.04 -21.14
C ILE A 182 -2.92 3.57 -22.17
N SER A 183 -1.66 3.43 -21.75
CA SER A 183 -0.56 2.97 -22.61
C SER A 183 -0.80 1.55 -23.10
N PHE A 184 -1.30 0.68 -22.23
CA PHE A 184 -1.67 -0.69 -22.58
C PHE A 184 -2.81 -0.72 -23.61
N LYS A 185 -3.87 0.07 -23.42
CA LYS A 185 -4.97 0.18 -24.38
C LYS A 185 -4.50 0.66 -25.75
N ALA A 186 -3.57 1.62 -25.80
CA ALA A 186 -2.98 2.09 -27.05
C ALA A 186 -2.17 0.99 -27.76
N GLN A 187 -1.44 0.15 -27.01
CA GLN A 187 -0.73 -1.01 -27.58
C GLN A 187 -1.72 -2.05 -28.14
N VAL A 188 -2.78 -2.39 -27.41
CA VAL A 188 -3.82 -3.34 -27.89
C VAL A 188 -4.40 -2.87 -29.22
N GLN A 189 -4.74 -1.57 -29.32
CA GLN A 189 -5.24 -0.98 -30.55
C GLN A 189 -4.23 -1.03 -31.70
N SER A 190 -2.94 -0.79 -31.44
CA SER A 190 -1.92 -0.88 -32.50
C SER A 190 -1.73 -2.32 -32.99
N TYR A 191 -1.81 -3.32 -32.10
CA TYR A 191 -1.74 -4.73 -32.50
C TYR A 191 -2.96 -5.18 -33.31
N GLN A 192 -4.16 -4.69 -32.99
CA GLN A 192 -5.38 -4.97 -33.76
C GLN A 192 -5.36 -4.36 -35.17
N ILE A 193 -4.56 -3.31 -35.41
CA ILE A 193 -4.41 -2.69 -36.74
C ILE A 193 -3.42 -3.47 -37.63
N ILE A 194 -2.53 -4.28 -37.04
CA ILE A 194 -1.48 -5.02 -37.75
C ILE A 194 -1.96 -6.40 -38.23
N ILE A 195 -3.02 -6.96 -37.63
CA ILE A 195 -3.66 -8.23 -38.01
C ILE A 195 -4.81 -7.95 -38.98
#